data_AF-A0A7T9DJI0-F1
#
_entry.id   AF-A0A7T9DJI0-F1
#
_cell.length_a   1.000
_cell.length_b   1.000
_cell.length_c   1.000
_cell.angle_alpha   90.00
_cell.angle_beta   90.00
_cell.angle_gamma   90.00
#
_symmetry.space_group_name_H-M   'P 1'
#
loop_
_entity.id
_entity.type
_entity.pdbx_description
1 polymer ?
#
loop_
_entity_poly.entity_id
_entity_poly.type
_entity_poly.pdbx_seq_one_letter_code
_entity_poly.pdbx_strand_id
1 'polypeptide(L)'
;MELNEESATLLAKKPTNAKAAIIKKLSHSWPITAKQMTTILQREFGIAITYQGVHKALTQLEEEKIIEKGEKGYQLNSDWIKNIQNIASSIAKNYNNNESLDFEKEIIQLNFQSWISVGRFGSFTFKDDFPNPLGKPIVTCWMHVWPVSTVSAEESKHLIEQAIREKAGLYCLTNHNTPLDQLFADWIGKMGRKNVLGAEIPLDHDYIIRGDHIAHIYYENSFRKKLDNFYQKNVDVKNIDYQRLQELATERTLIQVIIIKNRQFAETLRSEALKFFKNR
;
A
#
# COMPACT_ATOMS: atom_id res chain seq x y z
N MET A 1 29.41 3.12 -22.25
CA MET A 1 28.29 2.30 -21.75
C MET A 1 27.40 2.01 -22.94
N GLU A 2 27.72 0.95 -23.68
CA GLU A 2 26.98 0.54 -24.87
C GLU A 2 25.65 -0.05 -24.41
N LEU A 3 24.54 0.55 -24.83
CA LEU A 3 23.22 -0.02 -24.62
C LEU A 3 23.14 -1.30 -25.44
N ASN A 4 23.06 -2.45 -24.76
CA ASN A 4 22.90 -3.76 -25.38
C ASN A 4 21.71 -3.73 -26.35
N GLU A 5 21.93 -4.09 -27.63
CA GLU A 5 20.94 -4.03 -28.72
C GLU A 5 19.64 -4.81 -28.39
N GLU A 6 19.72 -5.82 -27.54
CA GLU A 6 18.55 -6.61 -27.09
C GLU A 6 17.59 -5.82 -26.17
N SER A 7 18.09 -4.85 -25.39
CA SER A 7 17.22 -4.03 -24.53
C SER A 7 16.37 -3.05 -25.35
N ALA A 8 16.82 -2.68 -26.56
CA ALA A 8 16.05 -1.88 -27.48
C ALA A 8 14.84 -2.65 -28.07
N THR A 9 14.91 -3.99 -28.14
CA THR A 9 13.92 -4.83 -28.82
C THR A 9 12.58 -4.92 -28.06
N LEU A 10 12.59 -4.83 -26.73
CA LEU A 10 11.37 -4.83 -25.90
C LEU A 10 10.59 -3.52 -25.99
N LEU A 11 11.27 -2.39 -26.09
CA LEU A 11 10.65 -1.07 -26.37
C LEU A 11 10.22 -0.94 -27.84
N ALA A 12 10.75 -1.77 -28.74
CA ALA A 12 10.42 -1.77 -30.15
C ALA A 12 9.03 -2.36 -30.45
N LYS A 13 8.38 -3.07 -29.51
CA LYS A 13 7.02 -3.58 -29.74
C LYS A 13 6.06 -2.43 -30.08
N LYS A 14 5.26 -2.67 -31.12
CA LYS A 14 4.24 -1.72 -31.58
C LYS A 14 3.16 -1.61 -30.49
N PRO A 15 2.80 -0.41 -30.02
CA PRO A 15 1.78 -0.25 -28.99
C PRO A 15 0.45 -0.82 -29.49
N THR A 16 -0.23 -1.57 -28.62
CA THR A 16 -1.47 -2.27 -28.94
C THR A 16 -2.72 -1.40 -28.83
N ASN A 17 -2.61 -0.25 -28.14
CA ASN A 17 -3.71 0.70 -27.97
C ASN A 17 -3.22 2.16 -27.95
N ALA A 18 -4.16 3.09 -28.05
CA ALA A 18 -3.86 4.52 -28.13
C ALA A 18 -3.15 5.07 -26.88
N LYS A 19 -3.52 4.64 -25.66
CA LYS A 19 -2.88 5.11 -24.43
C LYS A 19 -1.39 4.72 -24.40
N ALA A 20 -1.08 3.47 -24.71
CA ALA A 20 0.30 2.98 -24.78
C ALA A 20 1.10 3.74 -25.86
N ALA A 21 0.49 4.04 -27.01
CA ALA A 21 1.12 4.81 -28.07
C ALA A 21 1.37 6.28 -27.69
N ILE A 22 0.43 6.90 -26.96
CA ILE A 22 0.58 8.25 -26.39
C ILE A 22 1.77 8.28 -25.42
N ILE A 23 1.82 7.36 -24.46
CA ILE A 23 2.92 7.26 -23.49
C ILE A 23 4.26 7.08 -24.21
N LYS A 24 4.32 6.16 -25.19
CA LYS A 24 5.51 5.90 -26.01
C LYS A 24 5.95 7.15 -26.80
N LYS A 25 5.01 7.96 -27.30
CA LYS A 25 5.39 9.20 -28.00
C LYS A 25 5.90 10.26 -27.02
N LEU A 26 5.19 10.47 -25.92
CA LEU A 26 5.54 11.45 -24.90
C LEU A 26 6.83 11.10 -24.15
N SER A 27 7.30 9.86 -24.18
CA SER A 27 8.61 9.49 -23.64
C SER A 27 9.79 9.94 -24.52
N HIS A 28 9.54 10.37 -25.76
CA HIS A 28 10.59 10.80 -26.71
C HIS A 28 10.44 12.26 -27.12
N SER A 29 9.21 12.78 -27.15
CA SER A 29 8.94 14.14 -27.61
C SER A 29 7.81 14.75 -26.80
N TRP A 30 8.08 15.90 -26.18
CA TRP A 30 7.12 16.69 -25.43
C TRP A 30 7.55 18.17 -25.50
N PRO A 31 6.62 19.12 -25.37
CA PRO A 31 5.17 18.94 -25.28
C PRO A 31 4.51 18.62 -26.63
N ILE A 32 3.38 17.89 -26.62
CA ILE A 32 2.60 17.57 -27.84
C ILE A 32 1.13 17.96 -27.67
N THR A 33 0.57 18.68 -28.63
CA THR A 33 -0.87 19.02 -28.65
C THR A 33 -1.73 17.83 -29.05
N ALA A 34 -3.01 17.80 -28.65
CA ALA A 34 -3.93 16.74 -29.02
C ALA A 34 -4.06 16.54 -30.56
N LYS A 35 -3.99 17.63 -31.32
CA LYS A 35 -4.03 17.62 -32.79
C LYS A 35 -2.80 16.91 -33.36
N GLN A 36 -1.61 17.31 -32.92
CA GLN A 36 -0.36 16.66 -33.32
C GLN A 36 -0.36 15.18 -32.92
N MET A 37 -0.82 14.86 -31.70
CA MET A 37 -0.90 13.49 -31.21
C MET A 37 -1.78 12.62 -32.13
N THR A 38 -2.92 13.14 -32.59
CA THR A 38 -3.81 12.42 -33.52
C THR A 38 -3.08 12.08 -34.83
N THR A 39 -2.41 13.05 -35.42
CA THR A 39 -1.64 12.83 -36.66
C THR A 39 -0.50 11.83 -36.44
N ILE A 40 0.20 11.90 -35.31
CA ILE A 40 1.28 10.97 -34.94
C ILE A 40 0.75 9.54 -34.80
N LEU A 41 -0.34 9.34 -34.04
CA LEU A 41 -0.93 8.01 -33.83
C LEU A 41 -1.40 7.36 -35.13
N GLN A 42 -1.96 8.15 -36.04
CA GLN A 42 -2.41 7.66 -37.35
C GLN A 42 -1.22 7.34 -38.27
N ARG A 43 -0.23 8.23 -38.38
CA ARG A 43 0.87 8.11 -39.34
C ARG A 43 2.00 7.20 -38.88
N GLU A 44 2.48 7.38 -37.64
CA GLU A 44 3.63 6.63 -37.12
C GLU A 44 3.22 5.26 -36.57
N PHE A 45 2.07 5.19 -35.89
CA PHE A 45 1.62 3.96 -35.25
C PHE A 45 0.55 3.21 -36.05
N GLY A 46 -0.01 3.79 -37.11
CA GLY A 46 -1.06 3.14 -37.92
C GLY A 46 -2.34 2.85 -37.14
N ILE A 47 -2.61 3.61 -36.07
CA ILE A 47 -3.80 3.43 -35.22
C ILE A 47 -4.93 4.24 -35.86
N ALA A 48 -5.98 3.54 -36.30
CA ALA A 48 -7.20 4.16 -36.81
C ALA A 48 -8.02 4.77 -35.66
N ILE A 49 -7.63 5.96 -35.20
CA ILE A 49 -8.29 6.69 -34.12
C ILE A 49 -8.74 8.08 -34.58
N THR A 50 -9.92 8.50 -34.14
CA THR A 50 -10.44 9.85 -34.39
C THR A 50 -9.85 10.86 -33.40
N TYR A 51 -9.94 12.15 -33.73
CA TYR A 51 -9.51 13.22 -32.82
C TYR A 51 -10.23 13.15 -31.45
N GLN A 52 -11.53 12.83 -31.44
CA GLN A 52 -12.30 12.64 -30.22
C GLN A 52 -11.80 11.45 -29.40
N GLY A 53 -11.41 10.35 -30.06
CA GLY A 53 -10.81 9.20 -29.40
C GLY A 53 -9.48 9.55 -28.72
N VAL A 54 -8.65 10.37 -29.36
CA VAL A 54 -7.40 10.86 -28.77
C VAL A 54 -7.65 11.77 -27.57
N HIS A 55 -8.61 12.70 -27.66
CA HIS A 55 -9.02 13.52 -26.51
C HIS A 55 -9.46 12.68 -25.33
N LYS A 56 -10.33 11.69 -25.56
CA LYS A 56 -10.78 10.78 -24.50
C LYS A 56 -9.61 10.04 -23.85
N ALA A 57 -8.66 9.54 -24.64
CA ALA A 57 -7.49 8.84 -24.13
C ALA A 57 -6.56 9.77 -23.31
N LEU A 58 -6.36 11.02 -23.76
CA LEU A 58 -5.58 12.02 -23.05
C LEU A 58 -6.24 12.40 -21.71
N THR A 59 -7.55 12.66 -21.70
CA THR A 59 -8.29 12.96 -20.46
C THR A 59 -8.17 11.83 -19.46
N GLN A 60 -8.33 10.56 -19.89
CA GLN A 60 -8.16 9.42 -18.99
C GLN A 60 -6.73 9.33 -18.43
N LEU A 61 -5.70 9.54 -19.26
CA LEU A 61 -4.31 9.53 -18.79
C LEU A 61 -4.00 10.70 -17.83
N GLU A 62 -4.66 11.84 -18.00
CA GLU A 62 -4.56 13.00 -17.11
C GLU A 62 -5.27 12.74 -15.77
N GLU A 63 -6.46 12.14 -15.79
CA GLU A 63 -7.19 11.67 -14.59
C GLU A 63 -6.39 10.61 -13.81
N GLU A 64 -5.73 9.69 -14.52
CA GLU A 64 -4.82 8.68 -13.96
C GLU A 64 -3.46 9.28 -13.50
N LYS A 65 -3.23 10.59 -13.71
CA LYS A 65 -1.99 11.31 -13.38
C LYS A 65 -0.73 10.72 -14.04
N ILE A 66 -0.90 10.10 -15.20
CA ILE A 66 0.20 9.57 -16.02
C ILE A 66 0.80 10.69 -16.87
N ILE A 67 -0.05 11.60 -17.35
CA ILE A 67 0.34 12.79 -18.10
C ILE A 67 -0.17 14.04 -17.41
N GLU A 68 0.39 15.18 -17.80
CA GLU A 68 -0.07 16.51 -17.40
C GLU A 68 -0.19 17.43 -18.61
N LYS A 69 -1.15 18.34 -18.55
CA LYS A 69 -1.42 19.32 -19.61
C LYS A 69 -0.81 20.67 -19.23
N GLY A 70 0.20 21.10 -19.98
CA GLY A 70 0.77 22.44 -19.91
C GLY A 70 0.22 23.37 -21.00
N GLU A 71 0.70 24.62 -21.01
CA GLU A 71 0.28 25.63 -22.00
C GLU A 71 0.56 25.21 -23.45
N LYS A 72 1.67 24.50 -23.67
CA LYS A 72 2.16 24.10 -25.00
C LYS A 72 1.67 22.72 -25.44
N GLY A 73 0.98 21.96 -24.58
CA GLY A 73 0.53 20.60 -24.85
C GLY A 73 0.71 19.65 -23.67
N TYR A 74 0.73 18.35 -23.97
CA TYR A 74 0.83 17.28 -22.98
C TYR A 74 2.27 16.80 -22.81
N GLN A 75 2.61 16.38 -21.59
CA GLN A 75 3.88 15.73 -21.24
C GLN A 75 3.64 14.64 -20.20
N LEU A 76 4.60 13.72 -20.04
CA LEU A 76 4.53 12.72 -18.96
C LEU A 76 4.65 13.40 -17.60
N ASN A 77 3.86 12.95 -16.63
CA ASN A 77 3.95 13.46 -15.26
C ASN A 77 5.28 13.02 -14.62
N SER A 78 6.03 13.97 -14.07
CA SER A 78 7.38 13.69 -13.54
C SER A 78 7.37 12.76 -12.32
N ASP A 79 6.34 12.81 -11.47
CA ASP A 79 6.23 11.93 -10.30
C ASP A 79 5.85 10.50 -10.72
N TRP A 80 5.00 10.36 -11.74
CA TRP A 80 4.74 9.06 -12.37
C TRP A 80 6.01 8.43 -12.94
N ILE A 81 6.85 9.21 -13.65
CA ILE A 81 8.15 8.73 -14.16
C ILE A 81 9.04 8.23 -13.01
N LYS A 82 9.19 9.01 -11.94
CA LYS A 82 10.01 8.61 -10.77
C LYS A 82 9.50 7.30 -10.16
N ASN A 83 8.19 7.12 -10.05
CA ASN A 83 7.59 5.88 -9.54
C ASN A 83 7.92 4.68 -10.43
N ILE A 84 7.81 4.82 -11.75
CA ILE A 84 8.20 3.76 -12.69
C ILE A 84 9.69 3.44 -12.58
N GLN A 85 10.56 4.46 -12.43
CA GLN A 85 11.99 4.26 -12.23
C GLN A 85 12.29 3.49 -10.94
N ASN A 86 11.60 3.80 -9.85
CA ASN A 86 11.74 3.08 -8.58
C ASN A 86 11.33 1.62 -8.71
N ILE A 87 10.20 1.35 -9.36
CA ILE A 87 9.72 -0.03 -9.63
C ILE A 87 10.72 -0.77 -10.51
N ALA A 88 11.12 -0.18 -11.64
CA ALA A 88 12.07 -0.80 -12.57
C ALA A 88 13.43 -1.05 -11.90
N SER A 89 13.91 -0.12 -11.07
CA SER A 89 15.15 -0.29 -10.30
C SER A 89 15.02 -1.40 -9.25
N SER A 90 13.85 -1.53 -8.61
CA SER A 90 13.57 -2.62 -7.69
C SER A 90 13.58 -3.97 -8.43
N ILE A 91 12.87 -4.07 -9.56
CA ILE A 91 12.84 -5.26 -10.40
C ILE A 91 14.25 -5.62 -10.89
N ALA A 92 14.99 -4.66 -11.44
CA ALA A 92 16.34 -4.90 -11.97
C ALA A 92 17.31 -5.38 -10.89
N LYS A 93 17.22 -4.82 -9.67
CA LYS A 93 18.00 -5.30 -8.51
C LYS A 93 17.63 -6.74 -8.16
N ASN A 94 16.33 -7.06 -8.11
CA ASN A 94 15.86 -8.41 -7.80
C ASN A 94 16.29 -9.43 -8.86
N TYR A 95 16.30 -9.06 -10.14
CA TYR A 95 16.69 -9.98 -11.23
C TYR A 95 18.19 -10.18 -11.34
N ASN A 96 19.00 -9.12 -11.23
CA ASN A 96 20.46 -9.22 -11.41
C ASN A 96 21.16 -9.99 -10.29
N ASN A 97 20.58 -10.01 -9.09
CA ASN A 97 21.19 -10.72 -7.98
C ASN A 97 20.85 -12.22 -7.95
N ASN A 98 19.88 -12.72 -8.76
CA ASN A 98 19.32 -14.08 -8.58
C ASN A 98 18.87 -14.39 -7.13
N GLU A 99 18.76 -13.35 -6.31
CA GLU A 99 18.38 -13.36 -4.92
C GLU A 99 16.91 -12.93 -4.89
N SER A 100 16.04 -13.81 -4.39
CA SER A 100 14.72 -13.41 -3.92
C SER A 100 14.86 -12.12 -3.11
N LEU A 101 14.16 -11.04 -3.47
CA LEU A 101 14.12 -9.73 -2.78
C LEU A 101 15.12 -9.69 -1.62
N ASP A 102 16.36 -9.30 -1.91
CA ASP A 102 17.39 -9.34 -0.89
C ASP A 102 17.11 -8.23 0.14
N PHE A 103 16.29 -8.60 1.13
CA PHE A 103 15.97 -7.82 2.32
C PHE A 103 17.19 -7.69 3.26
N GLU A 104 18.42 -7.87 2.78
CA GLU A 104 19.63 -7.46 3.50
C GLU A 104 19.80 -5.94 3.57
N LYS A 105 19.04 -5.15 2.82
CA LYS A 105 18.77 -3.78 3.27
C LYS A 105 17.91 -3.86 4.52
N GLU A 106 18.57 -3.67 5.67
CA GLU A 106 17.93 -3.67 6.99
C GLU A 106 16.68 -2.80 7.07
N ILE A 107 16.53 -1.77 6.21
CA ILE A 107 15.46 -0.77 6.29
C ILE A 107 14.84 -0.50 4.89
N ILE A 108 13.52 -0.65 4.79
CA ILE A 108 12.68 -0.26 3.65
C ILE A 108 11.73 0.85 4.09
N GLN A 109 11.57 1.89 3.28
CA GLN A 109 10.67 3.00 3.56
C GLN A 109 9.63 3.14 2.46
N LEU A 110 8.35 3.13 2.85
CA LEU A 110 7.19 3.25 1.98
C LEU A 110 6.35 4.44 2.42
N ASN A 111 5.71 5.12 1.46
CA ASN A 111 4.79 6.20 1.74
C ASN A 111 3.42 5.86 1.16
N PHE A 112 2.40 5.93 2.00
CA PHE A 112 1.00 5.73 1.64
C PHE A 112 0.26 7.05 1.72
N GLN A 113 -0.83 7.15 0.96
CA GLN A 113 -1.64 8.38 0.85
C GLN A 113 -3.00 8.25 1.54
N SER A 114 -3.29 7.12 2.17
CA SER A 114 -4.55 6.94 2.90
C SER A 114 -4.42 5.80 3.91
N TRP A 115 -5.28 5.84 4.91
CA TRP A 115 -5.35 4.81 5.94
C TRP A 115 -5.69 3.44 5.34
N ILE A 116 -6.70 3.37 4.45
CA ILE A 116 -7.10 2.12 3.79
C ILE A 116 -5.95 1.46 3.00
N SER A 117 -5.07 2.25 2.36
CA SER A 117 -3.91 1.70 1.65
C SER A 117 -2.94 0.99 2.58
N VAL A 118 -2.72 1.51 3.79
CA VAL A 118 -1.87 0.87 4.81
C VAL A 118 -2.52 -0.41 5.34
N GLY A 119 -3.84 -0.40 5.55
CA GLY A 119 -4.59 -1.59 5.97
C GLY A 119 -4.49 -2.73 4.97
N ARG A 120 -4.62 -2.42 3.67
CA ARG A 120 -4.41 -3.38 2.58
C ARG A 120 -2.96 -3.86 2.50
N PHE A 121 -2.00 -2.94 2.65
CA PHE A 121 -0.59 -3.32 2.73
C PHE A 121 -0.34 -4.32 3.86
N GLY A 122 -0.77 -4.03 5.09
CA GLY A 122 -0.57 -4.92 6.23
C GLY A 122 -1.27 -6.28 6.08
N SER A 123 -2.45 -6.30 5.46
CA SER A 123 -3.28 -7.51 5.32
C SER A 123 -2.83 -8.44 4.18
N PHE A 124 -2.33 -7.87 3.07
CA PHE A 124 -2.01 -8.62 1.86
C PHE A 124 -0.51 -8.56 1.55
N THR A 125 0.00 -7.37 1.23
CA THR A 125 1.38 -7.19 0.74
C THR A 125 2.43 -7.55 1.79
N PHE A 126 2.33 -7.01 2.99
CA PHE A 126 3.29 -7.25 4.06
C PHE A 126 3.35 -8.73 4.44
N LYS A 127 2.21 -9.40 4.37
CA LYS A 127 2.12 -10.82 4.66
C LYS A 127 2.88 -11.67 3.63
N ASP A 128 2.64 -11.38 2.36
CA ASP A 128 3.14 -12.18 1.23
C ASP A 128 4.64 -11.92 0.97
N ASP A 129 5.06 -10.65 1.07
CA ASP A 129 6.42 -10.24 0.76
C ASP A 129 7.41 -10.46 1.92
N PHE A 130 6.91 -10.55 3.17
CA PHE A 130 7.75 -10.69 4.37
C PHE A 130 7.47 -12.02 5.08
N PRO A 131 8.18 -13.09 4.70
CA PRO A 131 7.84 -14.44 5.13
C PRO A 131 8.11 -14.67 6.63
N ASN A 132 7.36 -15.61 7.20
CA ASN A 132 7.51 -16.08 8.57
C ASN A 132 7.77 -17.60 8.59
N PRO A 133 8.92 -18.06 8.07
CA PRO A 133 9.16 -19.48 7.82
C PRO A 133 9.21 -20.31 9.10
N LEU A 134 9.61 -19.69 10.21
CA LEU A 134 9.66 -20.32 11.53
C LEU A 134 8.31 -20.31 12.26
N GLY A 135 7.24 -19.79 11.64
CA GLY A 135 5.91 -19.74 12.24
C GLY A 135 5.87 -18.96 13.56
N LYS A 136 6.75 -17.96 13.73
CA LYS A 136 6.82 -17.17 14.96
C LYS A 136 5.48 -16.45 15.20
N PRO A 137 5.08 -16.20 16.46
CA PRO A 137 3.92 -15.38 16.75
C PRO A 137 3.97 -14.05 16.00
N ILE A 138 2.88 -13.74 15.31
CA ILE A 138 2.67 -12.47 14.63
C ILE A 138 2.03 -11.54 15.64
N VAL A 139 2.65 -10.39 15.84
CA VAL A 139 2.22 -9.40 16.82
C VAL A 139 1.88 -8.11 16.10
N THR A 140 0.76 -7.51 16.46
CA THR A 140 0.42 -6.16 16.01
C THR A 140 0.14 -5.28 17.20
N CYS A 141 0.68 -4.06 17.22
CA CYS A 141 0.41 -3.08 18.26
C CYS A 141 -0.13 -1.81 17.61
N TRP A 142 -1.33 -1.41 18.03
CA TRP A 142 -2.07 -0.30 17.43
C TRP A 142 -2.48 0.72 18.49
N MET A 143 -2.65 1.96 18.06
CA MET A 143 -3.40 2.96 18.82
C MET A 143 -4.87 2.52 18.97
N HIS A 144 -5.54 2.23 17.85
CA HIS A 144 -6.90 1.69 17.78
C HIS A 144 -6.95 0.40 16.95
N VAL A 145 -7.90 -0.49 17.25
CA VAL A 145 -8.09 -1.71 16.46
C VAL A 145 -8.51 -1.35 15.04
N TRP A 146 -7.83 -1.92 14.05
CA TRP A 146 -8.12 -1.61 12.64
C TRP A 146 -9.56 -2.00 12.25
N PRO A 147 -10.32 -1.10 11.58
CA PRO A 147 -11.67 -1.39 11.16
C PRO A 147 -11.63 -2.34 9.99
N VAL A 148 -12.47 -3.33 10.10
CA VAL A 148 -12.59 -4.40 9.13
C VAL A 148 -13.40 -3.98 7.92
N SER A 149 -14.27 -2.99 8.09
CA SER A 149 -15.18 -2.49 7.05
C SER A 149 -14.46 -2.01 5.79
N THR A 150 -13.13 -1.86 5.83
CA THR A 150 -12.31 -1.49 4.69
C THR A 150 -11.97 -2.64 3.74
N VAL A 151 -12.35 -3.90 4.07
CA VAL A 151 -12.18 -5.05 3.19
C VAL A 151 -13.51 -5.58 2.68
N SER A 152 -13.52 -6.08 1.43
CA SER A 152 -14.68 -6.75 0.85
C SER A 152 -14.96 -8.10 1.53
N ALA A 153 -16.14 -8.66 1.31
CA ALA A 153 -16.49 -9.98 1.84
C ALA A 153 -15.54 -11.09 1.33
N GLU A 154 -15.09 -10.99 0.08
CA GLU A 154 -14.13 -11.92 -0.52
C GLU A 154 -12.73 -11.77 0.11
N GLU A 155 -12.24 -10.53 0.24
CA GLU A 155 -10.98 -10.22 0.92
C GLU A 155 -11.00 -10.72 2.37
N SER A 156 -12.11 -10.50 3.09
CA SER A 156 -12.30 -11.00 4.45
C SER A 156 -12.24 -12.52 4.53
N LYS A 157 -12.95 -13.23 3.64
CA LYS A 157 -12.89 -14.69 3.56
C LYS A 157 -11.46 -15.17 3.31
N HIS A 158 -10.76 -14.52 2.39
CA HIS A 158 -9.36 -14.82 2.10
C HIS A 158 -8.46 -14.65 3.34
N LEU A 159 -8.63 -13.57 4.10
CA LEU A 159 -7.88 -13.31 5.33
C LEU A 159 -8.17 -14.37 6.41
N ILE A 160 -9.42 -14.82 6.55
CA ILE A 160 -9.79 -15.91 7.47
C ILE A 160 -9.09 -17.21 7.08
N GLU A 161 -9.24 -17.64 5.84
CA GLU A 161 -8.63 -18.89 5.36
C GLU A 161 -7.12 -18.86 5.51
N GLN A 162 -6.52 -17.71 5.21
CA GLN A 162 -5.10 -17.47 5.39
C GLN A 162 -4.68 -17.53 6.86
N ALA A 163 -5.44 -16.92 7.79
CA ALA A 163 -5.18 -16.99 9.22
C ALA A 163 -5.26 -18.43 9.75
N ILE A 164 -6.20 -19.22 9.25
CA ILE A 164 -6.33 -20.65 9.58
C ILE A 164 -5.13 -21.46 9.08
N ARG A 165 -4.65 -21.16 7.86
CA ARG A 165 -3.45 -21.82 7.29
C ARG A 165 -2.17 -21.41 8.02
N GLU A 166 -2.12 -20.17 8.45
CA GLU A 166 -1.00 -19.59 9.19
C GLU A 166 -1.01 -20.14 10.62
N LYS A 167 -0.31 -21.27 10.82
CA LYS A 167 -0.15 -21.92 12.15
C LYS A 167 0.56 -21.04 13.20
N ALA A 168 0.95 -19.82 12.84
CA ALA A 168 1.51 -18.84 13.75
C ALA A 168 0.39 -18.24 14.61
N GLY A 169 0.61 -18.11 15.91
CA GLY A 169 -0.34 -17.40 16.77
C GLY A 169 -0.42 -15.92 16.36
N LEU A 170 -1.65 -15.41 16.21
CA LEU A 170 -1.93 -14.02 15.88
C LEU A 170 -2.28 -13.25 17.17
N TYR A 171 -1.52 -12.21 17.49
CA TYR A 171 -1.67 -11.43 18.72
C TYR A 171 -1.81 -9.94 18.37
N CYS A 172 -2.76 -9.27 19.02
CA CYS A 172 -3.04 -7.86 18.80
C CYS A 172 -3.17 -7.12 20.12
N LEU A 173 -2.34 -6.09 20.27
CA LEU A 173 -2.40 -5.16 21.38
C LEU A 173 -2.93 -3.82 20.90
N THR A 174 -3.78 -3.21 21.71
CA THR A 174 -4.31 -1.89 21.44
C THR A 174 -4.23 -1.02 22.68
N ASN A 175 -3.77 0.21 22.53
CA ASN A 175 -3.66 1.16 23.64
C ASN A 175 -5.02 1.61 24.18
N HIS A 176 -6.01 1.72 23.28
CA HIS A 176 -7.35 2.11 23.63
C HIS A 176 -8.29 0.91 23.82
N ASN A 177 -9.42 1.19 24.46
CA ASN A 177 -10.51 0.24 24.74
C ASN A 177 -11.86 0.94 24.57
N THR A 178 -12.05 1.62 23.43
CA THR A 178 -13.34 2.21 23.09
C THR A 178 -14.35 1.13 22.67
N PRO A 179 -15.66 1.42 22.64
CA PRO A 179 -16.66 0.48 22.12
C PRO A 179 -16.38 0.00 20.68
N LEU A 180 -15.81 0.87 19.83
CA LEU A 180 -15.35 0.47 18.49
C LEU A 180 -14.15 -0.48 18.54
N ASP A 181 -13.18 -0.25 19.43
CA ASP A 181 -12.05 -1.16 19.61
C ASP A 181 -12.55 -2.55 20.00
N GLN A 182 -13.51 -2.64 20.91
CA GLN A 182 -14.14 -3.91 21.32
C GLN A 182 -14.84 -4.60 20.15
N LEU A 183 -15.67 -3.85 19.40
CA LEU A 183 -16.37 -4.37 18.23
C LEU A 183 -15.40 -4.98 17.20
N PHE A 184 -14.35 -4.25 16.85
CA PHE A 184 -13.38 -4.72 15.86
C PHE A 184 -12.51 -5.83 16.41
N ALA A 185 -12.15 -5.79 17.70
CA ALA A 185 -11.42 -6.87 18.37
C ALA A 185 -12.22 -8.18 18.37
N ASP A 186 -13.51 -8.12 18.68
CA ASP A 186 -14.40 -9.29 18.64
C ASP A 186 -14.47 -9.88 17.24
N TRP A 187 -14.54 -9.02 16.22
CA TRP A 187 -14.55 -9.47 14.84
C TRP A 187 -13.24 -10.15 14.43
N ILE A 188 -12.08 -9.51 14.65
CA ILE A 188 -10.79 -10.13 14.31
C ILE A 188 -10.49 -11.34 15.20
N GLY A 189 -11.06 -11.40 16.40
CA GLY A 189 -10.99 -12.54 17.30
C GLY A 189 -11.60 -13.80 16.71
N LYS A 190 -12.69 -13.67 15.94
CA LYS A 190 -13.29 -14.78 15.17
C LYS A 190 -12.35 -15.35 14.10
N MET A 191 -11.27 -14.63 13.76
CA MET A 191 -10.20 -15.10 12.85
C MET A 191 -9.07 -15.85 13.58
N GLY A 192 -9.26 -16.17 14.87
CA GLY A 192 -8.22 -16.82 15.68
C GLY A 192 -7.19 -15.85 16.26
N ARG A 193 -7.42 -14.53 16.16
CA ARG A 193 -6.55 -13.52 16.77
C ARG A 193 -6.85 -13.38 18.26
N LYS A 194 -5.80 -13.33 19.07
CA LYS A 194 -5.89 -13.01 20.50
C LYS A 194 -5.72 -11.49 20.65
N ASN A 195 -6.66 -10.84 21.34
CA ASN A 195 -6.66 -9.39 21.49
C ASN A 195 -6.52 -8.98 22.96
N VAL A 196 -5.72 -7.94 23.23
CA VAL A 196 -5.72 -7.21 24.51
C VAL A 196 -5.92 -5.74 24.20
N LEU A 197 -7.00 -5.19 24.73
CA LEU A 197 -7.35 -3.78 24.64
C LEU A 197 -6.95 -3.04 25.93
N GLY A 198 -6.73 -1.74 25.82
CA GLY A 198 -6.33 -0.89 26.94
C GLY A 198 -4.92 -1.20 27.46
N ALA A 199 -4.01 -1.69 26.60
CA ALA A 199 -2.64 -1.98 27.00
C ALA A 199 -1.82 -0.68 27.14
N GLU A 200 -1.14 -0.49 28.26
CA GLU A 200 -0.26 0.66 28.47
C GLU A 200 1.08 0.46 27.74
N ILE A 201 1.08 0.63 26.42
CA ILE A 201 2.27 0.50 25.59
C ILE A 201 2.73 1.91 25.20
N PRO A 202 4.01 2.27 25.39
CA PRO A 202 4.52 3.56 24.96
C PRO A 202 4.64 3.58 23.42
N LEU A 203 3.51 3.81 22.73
CA LEU A 203 3.41 3.86 21.28
C LEU A 203 3.40 5.30 20.79
N ASP A 204 4.52 5.73 20.20
CA ASP A 204 4.58 6.92 19.35
C ASP A 204 4.22 6.60 17.88
N HIS A 205 3.99 5.33 17.54
CA HIS A 205 3.55 4.84 16.23
C HIS A 205 2.94 3.43 16.34
N ASP A 206 2.28 2.96 15.29
CA ASP A 206 1.75 1.59 15.23
C ASP A 206 2.81 0.63 14.66
N TYR A 207 2.78 -0.66 15.00
CA TYR A 207 3.68 -1.61 14.36
C TYR A 207 3.14 -3.04 14.19
N ILE A 208 3.69 -3.74 13.18
CA ILE A 208 3.45 -5.16 12.88
C ILE A 208 4.78 -5.90 12.97
N ILE A 209 4.81 -7.04 13.66
CA ILE A 209 5.95 -7.95 13.72
C ILE A 209 5.59 -9.27 13.06
N ARG A 210 6.36 -9.66 12.04
CA ARG A 210 6.20 -10.92 11.30
C ARG A 210 7.56 -11.53 10.98
N GLY A 211 7.82 -12.74 11.46
CA GLY A 211 9.15 -13.36 11.33
C GLY A 211 10.23 -12.50 11.99
N ASP A 212 11.23 -12.06 11.22
CA ASP A 212 12.29 -11.16 11.68
C ASP A 212 12.09 -9.70 11.22
N HIS A 213 10.90 -9.39 10.68
CA HIS A 213 10.55 -8.07 10.17
C HIS A 213 9.63 -7.32 11.11
N ILE A 214 9.84 -6.01 11.21
CA ILE A 214 9.01 -5.06 11.95
C ILE A 214 8.59 -3.96 10.98
N ALA A 215 7.30 -3.76 10.76
CA ALA A 215 6.79 -2.61 10.03
C ALA A 215 6.29 -1.56 11.03
N HIS A 216 7.02 -0.45 11.15
CA HIS A 216 6.64 0.73 11.90
C HIS A 216 5.78 1.66 11.03
N ILE A 217 4.65 2.12 11.53
CA ILE A 217 3.62 2.85 10.78
C ILE A 217 3.37 4.19 11.46
N TYR A 218 3.84 5.26 10.81
CA TYR A 218 3.79 6.63 11.29
C TYR A 218 2.74 7.43 10.54
N TYR A 219 1.74 7.89 11.26
CA TYR A 219 0.70 8.78 10.74
C TYR A 219 1.02 10.24 11.05
N GLU A 220 0.53 11.15 10.21
CA GLU A 220 0.49 12.57 10.58
C GLU A 220 -0.28 12.79 11.89
N ASN A 221 0.25 13.62 12.77
CA ASN A 221 -0.36 13.92 14.08
C ASN A 221 -1.80 14.45 13.95
N SER A 222 -2.08 15.23 12.91
CA SER A 222 -3.42 15.75 12.61
C SER A 222 -4.39 14.61 12.31
N PHE A 223 -3.96 13.60 11.54
CA PHE A 223 -4.76 12.43 11.22
C PHE A 223 -4.98 11.54 12.44
N ARG A 224 -3.96 11.28 13.27
CA ARG A 224 -4.12 10.51 14.52
C ARG A 224 -5.18 11.10 15.44
N LYS A 225 -5.17 12.43 15.60
CA LYS A 225 -6.18 13.14 16.41
C LYS A 225 -7.58 12.99 15.82
N LYS A 226 -7.72 13.04 14.49
CA LYS A 226 -9.03 12.81 13.84
C LYS A 226 -9.51 11.38 14.07
N LEU A 227 -8.61 10.41 13.97
CA LEU A 227 -8.91 9.00 14.19
C LEU A 227 -9.33 8.74 15.64
N ASP A 228 -8.54 9.18 16.62
CA ASP A 228 -8.88 9.05 18.04
C ASP A 228 -10.23 9.72 18.36
N ASN A 229 -10.43 10.96 17.91
CA ASN A 229 -11.72 11.64 18.08
C ASN A 229 -12.90 10.86 17.48
N PHE A 230 -12.70 10.16 16.36
CA PHE A 230 -13.73 9.32 15.78
C PHE A 230 -14.05 8.12 16.70
N TYR A 231 -13.03 7.41 17.18
CA TYR A 231 -13.22 6.27 18.08
C TYR A 231 -13.87 6.67 19.41
N GLN A 232 -13.46 7.80 20.00
CA GLN A 232 -14.03 8.29 21.26
C GLN A 232 -15.50 8.72 21.14
N LYS A 233 -15.90 9.30 20.00
CA LYS A 233 -17.28 9.79 19.80
C LYS A 233 -18.29 8.66 19.53
N ASN A 234 -17.85 7.55 18.95
CA ASN A 234 -18.73 6.44 18.59
C ASN A 234 -18.88 5.46 19.77
N VAL A 235 -19.47 5.94 20.86
CA VAL A 235 -19.70 5.16 22.09
C VAL A 235 -20.78 4.09 21.92
N ASP A 236 -21.70 4.27 20.95
CA ASP A 236 -22.74 3.31 20.63
C ASP A 236 -22.50 2.69 19.25
N VAL A 237 -22.16 1.40 19.26
CA VAL A 237 -21.87 0.62 18.06
C VAL A 237 -23.07 0.49 17.10
N LYS A 238 -24.30 0.75 17.57
CA LYS A 238 -25.49 0.74 16.70
C LYS A 238 -25.60 2.00 15.84
N ASN A 239 -24.96 3.08 16.26
CA ASN A 239 -25.07 4.40 15.66
C ASN A 239 -23.72 4.87 15.08
N ILE A 240 -22.87 3.93 14.65
CA ILE A 240 -21.58 4.25 14.04
C ILE A 240 -21.82 5.03 12.75
N ASP A 241 -21.14 6.16 12.63
CA ASP A 241 -21.10 6.93 11.38
C ASP A 241 -20.15 6.25 10.37
N TYR A 242 -20.68 5.25 9.66
CA TYR A 242 -19.94 4.49 8.65
C TYR A 242 -19.50 5.33 7.47
N GLN A 243 -20.27 6.37 7.10
CA GLN A 243 -19.87 7.28 6.06
C GLN A 243 -18.60 8.04 6.49
N ARG A 244 -18.59 8.58 7.71
CA ARG A 244 -17.41 9.27 8.24
C ARG A 244 -16.22 8.33 8.42
N LEU A 245 -16.44 7.07 8.81
CA LEU A 245 -15.37 6.06 8.85
C LEU A 245 -14.75 5.84 7.47
N GLN A 246 -15.58 5.72 6.42
CA GLN A 246 -15.11 5.54 5.05
C GLN A 246 -14.37 6.78 4.53
N GLU A 247 -14.84 7.98 4.87
CA GLU A 247 -14.15 9.24 4.59
C GLU A 247 -12.77 9.27 5.26
N LEU A 248 -12.67 8.93 6.55
CA LEU A 248 -11.38 8.84 7.25
C LEU A 248 -10.46 7.78 6.65
N ALA A 249 -11.01 6.63 6.25
CA ALA A 249 -10.26 5.56 5.62
C ALA A 249 -9.63 5.98 4.28
N THR A 250 -10.32 6.81 3.51
CA THR A 250 -9.90 7.28 2.19
C THR A 250 -9.31 8.70 2.19
N GLU A 251 -9.31 9.37 3.36
CA GLU A 251 -8.77 10.72 3.51
C GLU A 251 -7.31 10.73 3.09
N ARG A 252 -6.94 11.74 2.29
CA ARG A 252 -5.56 11.91 1.86
C ARG A 252 -4.70 12.37 3.04
N THR A 253 -3.82 11.50 3.52
CA THR A 253 -2.83 11.78 4.56
C THR A 253 -1.54 11.05 4.25
N LEU A 254 -0.40 11.65 4.57
CA LEU A 254 0.87 10.96 4.42
C LEU A 254 1.05 9.97 5.58
N ILE A 255 1.14 8.68 5.26
CA ILE A 255 1.46 7.64 6.26
C ILE A 255 2.75 6.98 5.81
N GLN A 256 3.76 7.06 6.67
CA GLN A 256 5.07 6.48 6.40
C GLN A 256 5.17 5.11 7.06
N VAL A 257 5.60 4.11 6.29
CA VAL A 257 5.88 2.77 6.81
C VAL A 257 7.37 2.49 6.67
N ILE A 258 8.03 2.19 7.78
CA ILE A 258 9.44 1.81 7.84
C ILE A 258 9.50 0.34 8.23
N ILE A 259 10.00 -0.50 7.35
CA ILE A 259 10.13 -1.92 7.57
C ILE A 259 11.58 -2.25 7.87
N ILE A 260 11.83 -2.87 9.02
CA ILE A 260 13.16 -3.22 9.48
C ILE A 260 13.28 -4.74 9.58
N LYS A 261 14.31 -5.33 8.98
CA LYS A 261 14.68 -6.74 9.20
C LYS A 261 15.73 -6.80 10.30
N ASN A 262 15.29 -7.07 11.53
CA ASN A 262 16.19 -7.20 12.67
C ASN A 262 15.65 -8.25 13.64
N ARG A 263 16.26 -9.44 13.62
CA ARG A 263 15.83 -10.59 14.43
C ARG A 263 15.81 -10.28 15.92
N GLN A 264 16.88 -9.70 16.46
CA GLN A 264 17.00 -9.44 17.89
C GLN A 264 15.92 -8.43 18.33
N PHE A 265 15.76 -7.35 17.59
CA PHE A 265 14.77 -6.33 17.90
C PHE A 265 13.33 -6.87 17.78
N ALA A 266 13.05 -7.66 16.75
CA ALA A 266 11.74 -8.30 16.56
C ALA A 266 11.40 -9.26 17.71
N GLU A 267 12.37 -10.04 18.19
CA GLU A 267 12.18 -10.91 19.35
C GLU A 267 11.96 -10.13 20.65
N THR A 268 12.70 -9.05 20.86
CA THR A 268 12.50 -8.18 22.03
C THR A 268 11.10 -7.61 22.05
N LEU A 269 10.67 -6.93 20.97
CA LEU A 269 9.32 -6.34 20.90
C LEU A 269 8.21 -7.40 21.01
N ARG A 270 8.38 -8.53 20.32
CA ARG A 270 7.43 -9.66 20.41
C ARG A 270 7.33 -10.18 21.84
N SER A 271 8.46 -10.40 22.51
CA SER A 271 8.49 -10.94 23.87
C SER A 271 7.82 -9.98 24.85
N GLU A 272 8.08 -8.68 24.75
CA GLU A 272 7.41 -7.65 25.56
C GLU A 272 5.89 -7.66 25.32
N ALA A 273 5.46 -7.64 24.05
CA ALA A 273 4.05 -7.68 23.69
C ALA A 273 3.35 -8.95 24.21
N LEU A 274 4.00 -10.12 24.10
CA LEU A 274 3.41 -11.38 24.54
C LEU A 274 3.24 -11.49 26.08
N LYS A 275 3.90 -10.65 26.88
CA LYS A 275 3.68 -10.62 28.34
C LYS A 275 2.25 -10.24 28.70
N PHE A 276 1.61 -9.36 27.92
CA PHE A 276 0.22 -8.94 28.14
C PHE A 276 -0.80 -10.08 27.99
N PHE A 277 -0.43 -11.17 27.33
CA PHE A 277 -1.30 -12.33 27.10
C PHE A 277 -1.08 -13.48 28.09
N LYS A 278 -0.03 -13.44 28.92
CA LYS A 278 0.25 -14.49 29.91
C LYS A 278 -0.53 -14.31 31.22
N ASN A 279 -1.01 -13.10 31.48
CA ASN A 279 -1.64 -12.71 32.74
C ASN A 279 -3.18 -12.68 32.66
N ARG A 280 -3.77 -13.31 31.65
CA ARG A 280 -5.22 -13.37 31.40
C ARG A 280 -5.62 -14.80 31.08
#